data_AF-A0A7R9KTC9-F1
#
_entry.id   AF-A0A7R9KTC9-F1
#
_cell.length_a   1.000
_cell.length_b   1.000
_cell.length_c   1.000
_cell.angle_alpha   90.00
_cell.angle_beta   90.00
_cell.angle_gamma   90.00
#
_symmetry.space_group_name_H-M   'P 1'
#
loop_
_entity.id
_entity.type
_entity.pdbx_description
1 polymer ?
#
loop_
_entity_poly.entity_id
_entity_poly.type
_entity_poly.pdbx_seq_one_letter_code
_entity_poly.pdbx_strand_id
1 'polypeptide(L)'
;MLYLIGLGLGDAKDITVKGLEIVRKAKHVFLEAYTSILSVPKETLEEFYGREVVIADRDFVEQSSDDILTDAIDNDVAFLVVGDPLGATTHTDLILRAHQKGVRHRLIHNASIINACGASGLQLYNFGEIVSIPFWTDSWKPNSFFDKICSNLKSGLHTLCLLG
;
A
#
# COMPACT_ATOMS: atom_id res chain seq x y z
N MET A 1 16.05 4.69 10.26
CA MET A 1 14.83 3.88 10.47
C MET A 1 13.97 3.97 9.22
N LEU A 2 13.42 2.85 8.74
CA LEU A 2 12.42 2.83 7.68
C LEU A 2 11.00 2.89 8.27
N TYR A 3 10.18 3.84 7.84
CA TYR A 3 8.77 3.90 8.21
C TYR A 3 7.91 3.58 6.99
N LEU A 4 7.10 2.54 7.05
CA LEU A 4 6.07 2.27 6.05
C LEU A 4 4.77 2.89 6.53
N ILE A 5 4.23 3.85 5.79
CA ILE A 5 3.13 4.71 6.25
C ILE A 5 1.98 4.63 5.26
N GLY A 6 0.82 4.17 5.75
CA GLY A 6 -0.41 4.17 4.98
C GLY A 6 -0.97 5.58 4.83
N LEU A 7 -1.35 5.94 3.60
CA LEU A 7 -1.98 7.23 3.29
C LEU A 7 -3.50 7.22 3.44
N GLY A 8 -4.12 6.05 3.56
CA GLY A 8 -5.58 5.93 3.49
C GLY A 8 -6.09 5.99 2.05
N LEU A 9 -7.38 6.28 1.85
CA LEU A 9 -8.08 5.97 0.59
C LEU A 9 -8.53 7.18 -0.23
N GLY A 10 -8.66 8.34 0.40
CA GLY A 10 -9.14 9.58 -0.17
C GLY A 10 -7.99 10.50 -0.53
N ASP A 11 -7.77 11.53 0.29
CA ASP A 11 -6.84 12.62 0.01
C ASP A 11 -5.64 12.67 0.97
N ALA A 12 -4.84 13.74 0.87
CA ALA A 12 -3.65 13.95 1.70
C ALA A 12 -3.93 13.97 3.22
N LYS A 13 -5.18 14.14 3.65
CA LYS A 13 -5.59 14.22 5.07
C LYS A 13 -6.02 12.89 5.66
N ASP A 14 -6.20 11.86 4.84
CA ASP A 14 -6.52 10.52 5.32
C ASP A 14 -5.34 9.85 6.03
N ILE A 15 -4.13 10.38 5.86
CA ILE A 15 -2.97 9.97 6.64
C ILE A 15 -3.27 10.14 8.14
N THR A 16 -2.88 9.15 8.94
CA THR A 16 -3.00 9.29 10.39
C THR A 16 -2.12 10.44 10.90
N VAL A 17 -2.51 11.07 12.01
CA VAL A 17 -1.70 12.11 12.69
C VAL A 17 -0.28 11.59 12.95
N LYS A 18 -0.14 10.33 13.38
CA LYS A 18 1.15 9.68 13.61
C LYS A 18 1.98 9.58 12.33
N GLY A 19 1.36 9.22 11.21
CA GLY A 19 2.02 9.19 9.90
C GLY A 19 2.52 10.58 9.50
N LEU A 20 1.66 11.60 9.58
CA LEU A 20 1.99 12.98 9.22
C LEU A 20 3.16 13.54 10.04
N GLU A 21 3.17 13.30 11.35
CA GLU A 21 4.26 13.73 12.23
C GLU A 21 5.62 13.11 11.87
N ILE A 22 5.62 11.85 11.42
CA ILE A 22 6.83 11.15 10.97
C ILE A 22 7.28 11.72 9.62
N VAL A 23 6.37 11.86 8.66
CA VAL A 23 6.66 12.40 7.33
C VAL A 23 7.35 13.76 7.42
N ARG A 24 6.83 14.66 8.27
CA ARG A 24 7.39 16.00 8.48
C ARG A 24 8.82 16.02 9.03
N LYS A 25 9.25 14.95 9.70
CA LYS A 25 10.58 14.83 10.33
C LYS A 25 11.52 13.93 9.53
N ALA A 26 11.00 13.08 8.66
CA ALA A 26 11.79 12.16 7.86
C ALA A 26 12.71 12.93 6.91
N LYS A 27 13.96 12.45 6.79
CA LYS A 27 14.97 13.04 5.90
C LYS A 27 14.56 12.87 4.44
N HIS A 28 14.07 11.67 4.10
CA HIS A 28 13.57 11.34 2.77
C HIS A 28 12.14 10.80 2.86
N VAL A 29 11.31 11.18 1.90
CA VAL A 29 9.92 10.74 1.78
C VAL A 29 9.74 10.18 0.38
N PHE A 30 9.47 8.89 0.29
CA PHE A 30 9.21 8.17 -0.94
C PHE A 30 7.72 7.85 -1.04
N LEU A 31 7.13 7.97 -2.22
CA LEU A 31 5.76 7.60 -2.51
C LEU A 31 5.74 6.47 -3.52
N GLU A 32 5.15 5.35 -3.12
CA GLU A 32 4.85 4.27 -4.02
C GLU A 32 3.55 4.58 -4.79
N ALA A 33 3.61 4.58 -6.12
CA ALA A 33 2.54 5.07 -6.99
C ALA A 33 2.03 4.03 -8.02
N TYR A 34 2.28 2.73 -7.82
CA TYR A 34 1.96 1.67 -8.78
C TYR A 34 1.00 0.58 -8.26
N THR A 35 0.77 0.49 -6.94
CA THR A 35 -0.12 -0.51 -6.33
C THR A 35 -1.56 -0.03 -6.26
N SER A 36 -1.77 1.28 -6.16
CA SER A 36 -3.09 1.88 -6.17
C SER A 36 -3.04 3.32 -6.66
N ILE A 37 -4.17 3.81 -7.17
CA ILE A 37 -4.29 5.16 -7.69
C ILE A 37 -4.40 6.12 -6.50
N LEU A 38 -3.50 7.09 -6.44
CA LEU A 38 -3.64 8.23 -5.55
C LEU A 38 -4.72 9.16 -6.10
N SER A 39 -5.73 9.49 -5.30
CA SER A 39 -6.86 10.33 -5.73
C SER A 39 -6.49 11.82 -5.90
N VAL A 40 -5.26 12.20 -5.54
CA VAL A 40 -4.74 13.57 -5.63
C VAL A 40 -3.36 13.58 -6.31
N PRO A 41 -2.96 14.70 -6.95
CA PRO A 41 -1.60 14.86 -7.44
C PRO A 41 -0.55 14.83 -6.32
N LYS A 42 0.68 14.43 -6.65
CA LYS A 42 1.81 14.40 -5.70
C LYS A 42 2.04 15.76 -5.04
N GLU A 43 1.86 16.83 -5.80
CA GLU A 43 2.06 18.22 -5.38
C GLU A 43 1.13 18.58 -4.21
N THR A 44 -0.09 18.03 -4.19
CA THR A 44 -1.04 18.23 -3.09
C THR A 44 -0.53 17.59 -1.79
N LEU A 45 0.14 16.44 -1.88
CA LEU A 45 0.80 15.81 -0.74
C LEU A 45 1.97 16.66 -0.25
N GLU A 46 2.82 17.14 -1.17
CA GLU A 46 3.99 17.95 -0.83
C GLU A 46 3.60 19.25 -0.12
N GLU A 47 2.58 19.95 -0.63
CA GLU A 47 2.03 21.16 -0.02
C GLU A 47 1.50 20.89 1.40
N PHE A 48 0.71 19.84 1.58
CA PHE A 48 0.10 19.53 2.87
C PHE A 48 1.10 19.00 3.91
N TYR A 49 2.07 18.19 3.46
CA TYR A 49 3.09 17.61 4.31
C TYR A 49 4.24 18.58 4.60
N GLY A 50 4.48 19.57 3.75
CA GLY A 50 5.60 20.49 3.87
C GLY A 50 6.95 19.80 3.62
N ARG A 51 6.97 18.78 2.77
CA ARG A 51 8.14 17.95 2.42
C ARG A 51 8.10 17.61 0.95
N GLU A 52 9.26 17.52 0.34
CA GLU A 52 9.41 16.93 -1.00
C GLU A 52 9.10 15.43 -0.93
N VAL A 53 8.36 14.94 -1.91
CA VAL A 53 7.95 13.53 -2.03
C VAL A 53 8.56 12.95 -3.30
N VAL A 54 9.40 11.93 -3.19
CA VAL A 54 10.02 11.28 -4.36
C VAL A 54 9.14 10.12 -4.81
N ILE A 55 8.72 10.11 -6.08
CA ILE A 55 7.96 8.96 -6.62
C ILE A 55 8.91 7.77 -6.78
N ALA A 56 8.54 6.66 -6.17
CA ALA A 56 9.20 5.37 -6.27
C ALA A 56 8.35 4.48 -7.19
N ASP A 57 8.82 4.26 -8.42
CA ASP A 57 8.19 3.34 -9.35
C ASP A 57 8.48 1.88 -8.98
N ARG A 58 7.84 0.95 -9.70
CA ARG A 58 7.95 -0.48 -9.42
C ARG A 58 9.38 -0.97 -9.52
N ASP A 59 10.09 -0.57 -10.57
CA ASP A 59 11.47 -1.00 -10.78
C ASP A 59 12.37 -0.45 -9.67
N PHE A 60 12.15 0.78 -9.22
CA PHE A 60 12.90 1.34 -8.11
C PHE A 60 12.64 0.61 -6.79
N VAL A 61 11.39 0.25 -6.48
CA VAL A 61 11.05 -0.46 -5.23
C VAL A 61 11.46 -1.93 -5.27
N GLU A 62 11.31 -2.61 -6.41
CA GLU A 62 11.62 -4.03 -6.54
C GLU A 62 13.12 -4.25 -6.80
N GLN A 63 13.79 -3.43 -7.60
CA GLN A 63 15.19 -3.62 -8.03
C GLN A 63 16.19 -2.69 -7.34
N SER A 64 15.80 -1.47 -6.95
CA SER A 64 16.69 -0.44 -6.38
C SER A 64 16.38 -0.08 -4.92
N SER A 65 15.64 -0.93 -4.19
CA SER A 65 15.34 -0.71 -2.76
C SER A 65 16.58 -0.49 -1.90
N ASP A 66 17.73 -0.94 -2.39
CA ASP A 66 19.01 -0.86 -1.72
C ASP A 66 19.38 0.59 -1.39
N ASP A 67 19.01 1.54 -2.23
CA ASP A 67 19.26 2.97 -1.98
C ASP A 67 18.37 3.48 -0.84
N ILE A 68 17.08 3.13 -0.84
CA ILE A 68 16.12 3.47 0.24
C ILE A 68 16.60 2.89 1.58
N LEU A 69 17.03 1.63 1.56
CA LEU A 69 17.43 0.89 2.76
C LEU A 69 18.79 1.36 3.29
N THR A 70 19.73 1.71 2.42
CA THR A 70 21.05 2.22 2.83
C THR A 70 20.90 3.55 3.57
N ASP A 71 20.10 4.47 3.04
CA ASP A 71 19.84 5.75 3.71
C ASP A 71 19.10 5.57 5.05
N ALA A 72 18.26 4.54 5.15
CA ALA A 72 17.50 4.22 6.35
C ALA A 72 18.36 3.62 7.49
N ILE A 73 19.64 3.32 7.26
CA ILE A 73 20.57 2.92 8.33
C ILE A 73 20.79 4.10 9.29
N ASP A 74 21.16 5.25 8.73
CA ASP A 74 21.56 6.43 9.51
C ASP A 74 20.45 7.47 9.65
N ASN A 75 19.42 7.41 8.80
CA ASN A 75 18.40 8.46 8.71
C ASN A 75 16.98 7.90 8.83
N ASP A 76 16.03 8.76 9.18
CA ASP A 76 14.61 8.43 9.14
C ASP A 76 14.09 8.59 7.71
N VAL A 77 13.60 7.49 7.14
CA VAL A 77 13.08 7.41 5.77
C VAL A 77 11.61 7.01 5.84
N ALA A 78 10.74 7.83 5.24
CA ALA A 78 9.31 7.54 5.13
C ALA A 78 9.01 6.96 3.75
N PHE A 79 8.32 5.83 3.72
CA PHE A 79 7.85 5.14 2.53
C PHE A 79 6.32 5.11 2.57
N LEU A 80 5.69 5.93 1.73
CA LEU A 80 4.26 6.16 1.69
C LEU A 80 3.59 5.16 0.75
N VAL A 81 2.52 4.53 1.23
CA VAL A 81 1.73 3.53 0.51
C VAL A 81 0.27 3.96 0.52
N VAL A 82 -0.41 3.90 -0.63
CA VAL A 82 -1.85 4.18 -0.71
C VAL A 82 -2.63 3.10 0.06
N GLY A 83 -3.61 3.50 0.86
CA GLY A 83 -4.33 2.61 1.77
C GLY A 83 -3.51 2.25 3.01
N ASP A 84 -3.43 0.96 3.31
CA ASP A 84 -2.63 0.41 4.41
C ASP A 84 -1.40 -0.33 3.86
N PRO A 85 -0.20 -0.17 4.46
CA PRO A 85 1.03 -0.72 3.90
C PRO A 85 1.00 -2.22 3.64
N LEU A 86 0.25 -3.01 4.41
CA LEU A 86 0.20 -4.47 4.30
C LEU A 86 -1.18 -5.02 3.93
N GLY A 87 -2.13 -4.15 3.55
CA GLY A 87 -3.50 -4.57 3.25
C GLY A 87 -3.58 -5.46 1.99
N ALA A 88 -3.05 -4.99 0.86
CA ALA A 88 -3.17 -5.68 -0.43
C ALA A 88 -1.93 -5.44 -1.32
N THR A 89 -0.74 -5.43 -0.73
CA THR A 89 0.49 -5.05 -1.42
C THR A 89 1.60 -6.07 -1.19
N THR A 90 2.71 -5.94 -1.92
CA THR A 90 3.90 -6.80 -1.81
C THR A 90 4.97 -6.24 -0.85
N HIS A 91 4.68 -5.17 -0.11
CA HIS A 91 5.67 -4.45 0.71
C HIS A 91 6.25 -5.25 1.89
N THR A 92 5.71 -6.43 2.19
CA THR A 92 6.35 -7.42 3.08
C THR A 92 7.78 -7.74 2.62
N ASP A 93 8.02 -7.80 1.32
CA ASP A 93 9.36 -8.04 0.77
C ASP A 93 10.36 -6.93 1.15
N LEU A 94 9.94 -5.66 1.10
CA LEU A 94 10.77 -4.53 1.53
C LEU A 94 11.14 -4.62 3.01
N ILE A 95 10.20 -5.08 3.86
CA ILE A 95 10.44 -5.31 5.29
C ILE A 95 11.47 -6.43 5.51
N LEU A 96 11.36 -7.53 4.76
CA LEU A 96 12.32 -8.64 4.83
C LEU A 96 13.72 -8.19 4.42
N ARG A 97 13.85 -7.43 3.34
CA ARG A 97 15.12 -6.84 2.89
C ARG A 97 15.70 -5.87 3.92
N ALA A 98 14.87 -5.02 4.52
CA ALA A 98 15.28 -4.13 5.61
C ALA A 98 15.86 -4.92 6.79
N HIS A 99 15.17 -6.00 7.20
CA HIS A 99 15.63 -6.87 8.28
C HIS A 99 16.98 -7.53 7.97
N GLN A 100 17.17 -8.06 6.76
CA GLN A 100 18.43 -8.68 6.32
C GLN A 100 19.61 -7.69 6.36
N LYS A 101 19.35 -6.40 6.13
CA LYS A 101 20.35 -5.33 6.18
C LYS A 101 20.53 -4.69 7.56
N GLY A 102 19.85 -5.20 8.59
CA GLY A 102 19.90 -4.63 9.94
C GLY A 102 19.20 -3.28 10.08
N VAL A 103 18.39 -2.89 9.08
CA VAL A 103 17.62 -1.65 9.11
C VAL A 103 16.38 -1.87 9.97
N ARG A 104 16.28 -1.08 11.05
CA ARG A 104 15.05 -1.04 11.85
C ARG A 104 13.92 -0.46 11.00
N HIS A 105 12.75 -1.10 11.06
CA HIS A 105 11.56 -0.64 10.37
C HIS A 105 10.37 -0.49 11.33
N ARG A 106 9.40 0.34 10.95
CA ARG A 106 8.14 0.52 11.68
C ARG A 106 6.97 0.68 10.71
N LEU A 107 5.89 -0.04 10.98
CA LEU A 107 4.62 0.09 10.27
C LEU A 107 3.73 1.13 10.92
N ILE A 108 3.14 2.00 10.10
CA ILE A 108 2.11 2.95 10.49
C ILE A 108 0.88 2.65 9.65
N HIS A 109 -0.05 1.92 10.29
CA HIS A 109 -1.28 1.45 9.66
C HIS A 109 -2.27 2.58 9.33
N ASN A 110 -3.16 2.31 8.38
CA ASN A 110 -4.24 3.21 8.01
C ASN A 110 -5.50 2.45 7.51
N ALA A 111 -6.50 3.16 7.01
CA ALA A 111 -7.65 2.59 6.32
C ALA A 111 -7.22 1.81 5.07
N SER A 112 -7.93 0.73 4.77
CA SER A 112 -7.67 -0.14 3.61
C SER A 112 -8.98 -0.44 2.90
N ILE A 113 -8.95 -0.63 1.59
CA ILE A 113 -10.17 -1.02 0.85
C ILE A 113 -10.77 -2.33 1.39
N ILE A 114 -9.93 -3.18 1.98
CA ILE A 114 -10.34 -4.44 2.62
C ILE A 114 -11.28 -4.22 3.79
N ASN A 115 -11.09 -3.16 4.57
CA ASN A 115 -12.00 -2.82 5.66
C ASN A 115 -13.09 -1.82 5.23
N ALA A 116 -12.77 -0.90 4.33
CA ALA A 116 -13.70 0.11 3.84
C ALA A 116 -14.85 -0.47 2.99
N CYS A 117 -14.70 -1.69 2.44
CA CYS A 117 -15.78 -2.37 1.72
C CYS A 117 -17.04 -2.61 2.58
N GLY A 118 -16.94 -2.49 3.91
CA GLY A 118 -18.09 -2.46 4.81
C GLY A 118 -19.08 -1.32 4.53
N ALA A 119 -18.66 -0.27 3.81
CA ALA A 119 -19.55 0.78 3.30
C ALA A 119 -20.66 0.25 2.37
N SER A 120 -20.51 -0.96 1.82
CA SER A 120 -21.57 -1.67 1.08
C SER A 120 -22.76 -2.11 1.93
N GLY A 121 -22.66 -2.04 3.27
CA GLY A 121 -23.65 -2.56 4.21
C GLY A 121 -23.54 -4.07 4.45
N LEU A 122 -22.60 -4.74 3.78
CA LEU A 122 -22.29 -6.16 4.01
C LEU A 122 -21.44 -6.32 5.27
N GLN A 123 -21.71 -7.39 6.03
CA GLN A 123 -20.97 -7.70 7.25
C GLN A 123 -19.55 -8.16 6.89
N LEU A 124 -18.52 -7.49 7.41
CA LEU A 124 -17.11 -7.79 7.11
C LEU A 124 -16.73 -9.23 7.49
N TYR A 125 -17.31 -9.78 8.57
CA TYR A 125 -17.11 -11.17 8.99
C TYR A 125 -17.59 -12.21 7.96
N ASN A 126 -18.44 -11.82 7.01
CA ASN A 126 -18.97 -12.71 5.99
C ASN A 126 -18.21 -12.62 4.66
N PHE A 127 -17.05 -11.94 4.61
CA PHE A 127 -16.18 -11.97 3.45
C PHE A 127 -15.23 -13.17 3.51
N GLY A 128 -15.12 -13.90 2.39
CA GLY A 128 -14.19 -15.02 2.22
C GLY A 128 -12.87 -14.59 1.59
N GLU A 129 -12.27 -15.49 0.80
CA GLU A 129 -10.99 -15.20 0.13
C GLU A 129 -11.13 -13.99 -0.82
N ILE A 130 -10.25 -13.00 -0.68
CA ILE A 130 -10.19 -11.82 -1.57
C ILE A 130 -9.51 -12.22 -2.88
N VAL A 131 -10.01 -11.70 -4.00
CA VAL A 131 -9.47 -12.01 -5.33
C VAL A 131 -9.03 -10.74 -6.06
N SER A 132 -8.08 -10.90 -6.99
CA SER A 132 -7.71 -9.83 -7.93
C SER A 132 -8.15 -10.20 -9.34
N ILE A 133 -8.85 -9.28 -10.01
CA ILE A 133 -9.29 -9.39 -11.39
C ILE A 133 -8.38 -8.49 -12.23
N PRO A 134 -7.42 -9.06 -12.97
CA PRO A 134 -6.48 -8.27 -13.74
C PRO A 134 -7.08 -7.83 -15.07
N PHE A 135 -6.59 -6.73 -15.63
CA PHE A 135 -6.87 -6.33 -17.00
C PHE A 135 -6.43 -7.44 -17.96
N TRP A 136 -7.36 -7.85 -18.82
CA TRP A 136 -7.06 -8.77 -19.89
C TRP A 136 -6.34 -8.07 -21.03
N THR A 137 -5.40 -8.78 -21.64
CA THR A 137 -4.85 -8.44 -22.95
C THR A 137 -5.34 -9.45 -23.99
N ASP A 138 -5.04 -9.22 -25.26
CA ASP A 138 -5.43 -10.14 -26.33
C ASP A 138 -4.86 -11.56 -26.12
N SER A 139 -3.65 -11.64 -25.58
CA SER A 139 -2.91 -12.90 -25.36
C SER A 139 -2.96 -13.43 -23.92
N TRP A 140 -3.43 -12.66 -22.95
CA TRP A 140 -3.40 -13.04 -21.55
C TRP A 140 -4.73 -12.73 -20.85
N LYS A 141 -5.47 -13.80 -20.54
CA LYS A 141 -6.83 -13.76 -19.98
C LYS A 141 -6.97 -14.74 -18.81
N PRO A 142 -6.26 -14.52 -17.69
CA PRO A 142 -6.37 -15.40 -16.54
C PRO A 142 -7.79 -15.35 -15.96
N ASN A 143 -8.24 -16.48 -15.42
CA ASN A 143 -9.58 -16.65 -14.84
C ASN A 143 -9.55 -17.34 -13.47
N SER A 144 -8.38 -17.50 -12.85
CA SER A 144 -8.21 -18.20 -11.57
C SER A 144 -9.01 -17.56 -10.43
N PHE A 145 -9.35 -16.27 -10.53
CA PHE A 145 -10.24 -15.59 -9.59
C PHE A 145 -11.65 -16.18 -9.58
N PHE A 146 -12.12 -16.77 -10.68
CA PHE A 146 -13.47 -17.28 -10.82
C PHE A 146 -13.75 -18.46 -9.87
N ASP A 147 -12.84 -19.43 -9.80
CA ASP A 147 -12.98 -20.60 -8.93
C ASP A 147 -13.05 -20.20 -7.46
N LYS A 148 -12.31 -19.16 -7.06
CA LYS A 148 -12.32 -18.60 -5.70
C LYS A 148 -13.65 -17.91 -5.39
N ILE A 149 -14.19 -17.11 -6.32
CA ILE A 149 -15.52 -16.52 -6.19
C ILE A 149 -16.58 -17.62 -6.01
N CYS A 150 -16.52 -18.68 -6.83
CA CYS A 150 -17.43 -19.81 -6.71
C CYS A 150 -17.29 -20.54 -5.37
N SER A 151 -16.07 -20.68 -4.84
CA SER A 151 -15.80 -21.29 -3.54
C SER A 151 -16.44 -20.50 -2.38
N ASN A 152 -16.25 -19.18 -2.36
CA ASN A 152 -16.87 -18.30 -1.39
C ASN A 152 -18.41 -18.38 -1.46
N LEU A 153 -18.97 -18.32 -2.67
CA LEU A 153 -20.43 -18.40 -2.89
C LEU A 153 -21.01 -19.71 -2.37
N LYS A 154 -20.38 -20.86 -2.65
CA LYS A 154 -20.78 -22.18 -2.12
C LYS A 154 -20.77 -22.23 -0.60
N SER A 155 -19.93 -21.41 0.03
CA SER A 155 -19.77 -21.31 1.49
C SER A 155 -20.67 -20.23 2.11
N GLY A 156 -21.49 -19.54 1.32
CA GLY A 156 -22.35 -18.44 1.80
C GLY A 156 -21.60 -17.14 2.12
N LEU A 157 -20.38 -16.97 1.59
CA LEU A 157 -19.51 -15.82 1.83
C LEU A 157 -19.53 -14.82 0.68
N HIS A 158 -19.34 -13.54 1.00
CA HIS A 158 -19.08 -12.47 0.05
C HIS A 158 -17.64 -12.54 -0.47
N THR A 159 -17.41 -12.02 -1.67
CA THR A 159 -16.06 -11.91 -2.24
C THR A 159 -15.75 -10.45 -2.53
N LEU A 160 -14.65 -9.94 -1.98
CA LEU A 160 -14.10 -8.66 -2.38
C LEU A 160 -13.22 -8.89 -3.62
N CYS A 161 -13.59 -8.26 -4.73
CA CYS A 161 -12.84 -8.33 -5.99
C CYS A 161 -12.03 -7.04 -6.16
N LEU A 162 -10.71 -7.14 -6.02
CA LEU A 162 -9.78 -6.06 -6.33
C LEU A 162 -9.61 -5.99 -7.85
N LEU A 163 -9.51 -4.78 -8.39
CA LEU A 163 -9.34 -4.52 -9.81
C LEU A 163 -7.95 -3.94 -10.06
N GLY A 164 -7.26 -4.40 -11.11
CA GLY A 164 -5.92 -3.92 -11.46
C GLY A 164 -5.42 -4.50 -12.76
#